data_AF-A0A1Q7A2C5-F1
#
_entry.id   AF-A0A1Q7A2C5-F1
#
_cell.length_a   1.000
_cell.length_b   1.000
_cell.length_c   1.000
_cell.angle_alpha   90.00
_cell.angle_beta   90.00
_cell.angle_gamma   90.00
#
_symmetry.space_group_name_H-M   'P 1'
#
loop_
_entity.id
_entity.type
_entity.pdbx_description
1 polymer ?
#
loop_
_entity_poly.entity_id
_entity_poly.type
_entity_poly.pdbx_seq_one_letter_code
_entity_poly.pdbx_strand_id
1 'polypeptide(L)'
;MTLQIELLESSFQAIASCGEAFVTAFYERLFTRFPQTRAFFASTDMKEQRKKLLGALALVIQNLRKPEVLTSALTGLGQRHVTYGVRPEHYLIVGAVLLETFADFLGERWTPAYHDAWAEAYEAVCAIMLQGANVPTAA
;
A
#
# COMPACT_ATOMS: atom_id res chain seq x y z
N MET A 1 16.29 5.04 -9.09
CA MET A 1 16.52 4.43 -7.77
C MET A 1 16.20 2.94 -7.87
N THR A 2 16.96 2.10 -7.19
CA THR A 2 16.81 0.64 -7.24
C THR A 2 16.16 0.20 -5.94
N LEU A 3 14.97 -0.41 -6.02
CA LEU A 3 14.24 -0.88 -4.85
C LEU A 3 15.08 -1.89 -4.04
N GLN A 4 14.97 -1.82 -2.71
CA GLN A 4 15.61 -2.77 -1.78
C GLN A 4 14.80 -4.07 -1.69
N ILE A 5 14.80 -4.86 -2.77
CA ILE A 5 13.88 -5.99 -2.97
C ILE A 5 13.96 -7.02 -1.85
N GLU A 6 15.16 -7.40 -1.39
CA GLU A 6 15.33 -8.40 -0.33
C GLU A 6 14.71 -7.97 1.00
N LEU A 7 14.79 -6.68 1.32
CA LEU A 7 14.19 -6.11 2.53
C LEU A 7 12.66 -6.16 2.46
N LEU A 8 12.09 -5.84 1.30
CA LEU A 8 10.64 -5.90 1.06
C LEU A 8 10.12 -7.34 1.13
N GLU A 9 10.81 -8.28 0.48
CA GLU A 9 10.44 -9.70 0.47
C GLU A 9 10.52 -10.32 1.87
N SER A 10 11.63 -10.10 2.58
CA SER A 10 11.85 -10.67 3.92
C SER A 10 10.87 -10.11 4.97
N SER A 11 10.64 -8.79 4.97
CA SER A 11 9.70 -8.17 5.91
C SER A 11 8.23 -8.50 5.60
N PHE A 12 7.85 -8.64 4.31
CA PHE A 12 6.52 -9.14 3.95
C PHE A 12 6.34 -10.61 4.33
N GLN A 13 7.35 -11.45 4.11
CA GLN A 13 7.33 -12.85 4.51
C GLN A 13 7.18 -13.01 6.04
N ALA A 14 7.77 -12.10 6.82
CA ALA A 14 7.69 -12.12 8.27
C ALA A 14 6.27 -11.88 8.82
N ILE A 15 5.35 -11.31 8.03
CA ILE A 15 3.93 -11.14 8.38
C ILE A 15 2.99 -12.13 7.67
N ALA A 16 3.53 -13.05 6.85
CA ALA A 16 2.70 -13.91 5.98
C ALA A 16 1.71 -14.79 6.77
N SER A 17 2.11 -15.31 7.93
CA SER A 17 1.25 -16.13 8.79
C SER A 17 0.13 -15.33 9.48
N CYS A 18 0.25 -14.01 9.55
CA CYS A 18 -0.72 -13.10 10.18
C CYS A 18 -1.25 -12.05 9.21
N GLY A 19 -1.18 -12.28 7.89
CA GLY A 19 -1.57 -11.31 6.87
C GLY A 19 -3.00 -10.78 6.99
N GLU A 20 -3.96 -11.62 7.39
CA GLU A 20 -5.35 -11.17 7.64
C GLU A 20 -5.44 -10.23 8.86
N ALA A 21 -4.73 -10.54 9.94
CA ALA A 21 -4.65 -9.68 11.11
C ALA A 21 -3.96 -8.35 10.76
N PHE A 22 -2.92 -8.39 9.94
CA PHE A 22 -2.21 -7.20 9.45
C PHE A 22 -3.15 -6.24 8.73
N VAL A 23 -3.88 -6.72 7.71
CA VAL A 23 -4.80 -5.83 6.96
C VAL A 23 -6.02 -5.40 7.78
N THR A 24 -6.41 -6.18 8.78
CA THR A 24 -7.45 -5.78 9.74
C THR A 24 -6.98 -4.60 10.58
N ALA A 25 -5.81 -4.71 11.20
CA ALA A 25 -5.20 -3.64 11.98
C ALA A 25 -4.93 -2.39 11.14
N PHE A 26 -4.54 -2.55 9.87
CA PHE A 26 -4.39 -1.44 8.93
C PHE A 26 -5.68 -0.63 8.79
N TYR A 27 -6.81 -1.27 8.48
CA TYR A 27 -8.08 -0.55 8.28
C TYR A 27 -8.62 0.03 9.59
N GLU A 28 -8.47 -0.67 10.71
CA GLU A 28 -8.83 -0.14 12.04
C GLU A 28 -8.04 1.13 12.34
N ARG A 29 -6.73 1.14 12.09
CA ARG A 29 -5.86 2.30 12.27
C ARG A 29 -6.22 3.43 11.32
N LEU A 30 -6.44 3.12 10.04
CA LEU A 30 -6.86 4.10 9.02
C LEU A 30 -8.13 4.81 9.45
N PHE A 31 -9.15 4.05 9.83
CA PHE A 31 -10.47 4.57 10.18
C PHE A 31 -10.56 5.21 11.55
N THR A 32 -9.59 4.96 12.42
CA THR A 32 -9.47 5.61 13.73
C THR A 32 -8.72 6.93 13.60
N ARG A 33 -7.59 6.94 12.89
CA ARG A 33 -6.75 8.15 12.73
C ARG A 33 -7.31 9.13 11.70
N PHE A 34 -7.95 8.61 10.66
CA PHE A 34 -8.51 9.39 9.57
C PHE A 34 -9.97 8.99 9.32
N PRO A 35 -10.91 9.30 10.23
CA PRO A 35 -12.31 8.89 10.12
C PRO A 35 -12.99 9.29 8.81
N GLN A 36 -12.56 10.40 8.18
CA GLN A 36 -13.04 10.85 6.88
C GLN A 36 -12.86 9.82 5.77
N THR A 37 -11.89 8.91 5.91
CA THR A 37 -11.64 7.86 4.91
C THR A 37 -12.71 6.78 4.89
N ARG A 38 -13.50 6.63 5.97
CA ARG A 38 -14.59 5.64 6.04
C ARG A 38 -15.62 5.84 4.93
N ALA A 39 -15.84 7.08 4.50
CA ALA A 39 -16.81 7.40 3.45
C ALA A 39 -16.49 6.72 2.11
N PHE A 40 -15.20 6.54 1.78
CA PHE A 40 -14.79 5.83 0.55
C PHE A 40 -15.15 4.33 0.56
N PHE A 41 -15.43 3.78 1.74
CA PHE A 41 -15.72 2.35 1.94
C PHE A 41 -17.16 2.09 2.40
N ALA A 42 -18.04 3.11 2.42
CA ALA A 42 -19.38 3.01 2.99
C ALA A 42 -20.26 1.91 2.36
N SER A 43 -20.06 1.63 1.07
CA SER A 43 -20.77 0.58 0.33
C SER A 43 -19.87 -0.61 -0.04
N THR A 44 -18.75 -0.78 0.67
CA THR A 44 -17.76 -1.81 0.40
C THR A 44 -17.86 -2.95 1.41
N ASP A 45 -17.85 -4.20 0.94
CA ASP A 45 -17.62 -5.34 1.81
C ASP A 45 -16.17 -5.30 2.34
N MET A 46 -16.04 -4.97 3.63
CA MET A 46 -14.72 -4.82 4.26
C MET A 46 -13.94 -6.13 4.36
N LYS A 47 -14.61 -7.29 4.38
CA LYS A 47 -13.92 -8.59 4.36
C LYS A 47 -13.24 -8.82 3.02
N GLU A 48 -13.95 -8.57 1.92
CA GLU A 48 -13.37 -8.65 0.58
C GLU A 48 -12.35 -7.55 0.32
N GLN A 49 -12.56 -6.35 0.88
CA GLN A 49 -11.61 -5.25 0.74
C GLN A 49 -10.26 -5.52 1.45
N ARG A 50 -10.28 -6.18 2.61
CA ARG A 50 -9.06 -6.65 3.28
C ARG A 50 -8.28 -7.64 2.42
N LYS A 51 -8.97 -8.61 1.80
CA LYS A 51 -8.34 -9.54 0.85
C LYS A 51 -7.75 -8.82 -0.36
N LYS A 52 -8.46 -7.84 -0.92
CA LYS A 52 -7.97 -7.04 -2.06
C LYS A 52 -6.68 -6.28 -1.71
N LEU A 53 -6.61 -5.66 -0.53
CA LEU A 53 -5.40 -4.97 -0.08
C LEU A 53 -4.23 -5.94 0.07
N LEU A 54 -4.43 -7.06 0.77
CA LEU A 54 -3.38 -8.06 0.96
C LEU A 54 -2.90 -8.64 -0.38
N GLY A 55 -3.83 -8.92 -1.29
CA GLY A 55 -3.53 -9.39 -2.65
C GLY A 55 -2.76 -8.35 -3.48
N ALA A 56 -3.09 -7.06 -3.36
CA ALA A 56 -2.37 -6.00 -4.02
C ALA A 56 -0.91 -5.88 -3.51
N LEU A 57 -0.70 -5.94 -2.19
CA LEU A 57 0.65 -5.96 -1.61
C LEU A 57 1.44 -7.19 -2.10
N ALA A 58 0.83 -8.37 -2.06
CA ALA A 58 1.45 -9.59 -2.54
C ALA A 58 1.80 -9.53 -4.03
N LEU A 59 0.94 -8.92 -4.86
CA LEU A 59 1.20 -8.71 -6.29
C LEU A 59 2.43 -7.80 -6.49
N VAL A 60 2.54 -6.72 -5.71
CA VAL A 60 3.69 -5.82 -5.74
C VAL A 60 4.96 -6.58 -5.42
N ILE A 61 5.00 -7.28 -4.28
CA ILE A 61 6.17 -8.05 -3.83
C ILE A 61 6.59 -9.10 -4.87
N GLN A 62 5.65 -9.87 -5.42
CA GLN A 62 5.93 -10.92 -6.41
C GLN A 62 6.49 -10.38 -7.74
N ASN A 63 6.27 -9.10 -8.05
CA ASN A 63 6.65 -8.51 -9.33
C ASN A 63 7.66 -7.36 -9.19
N LEU A 64 8.34 -7.22 -8.05
CA LEU A 64 9.37 -6.18 -7.84
C LEU A 64 10.50 -6.21 -8.89
N ARG A 65 10.75 -7.36 -9.51
CA ARG A 65 11.73 -7.57 -10.59
C ARG A 65 11.13 -7.47 -12.00
N LYS A 66 9.84 -7.15 -12.14
CA LYS A 66 9.06 -7.10 -13.38
C LYS A 66 8.33 -5.75 -13.52
N PRO A 67 9.08 -4.65 -13.74
CA PRO A 67 8.54 -3.30 -13.67
C PRO A 67 7.40 -3.05 -14.68
N GLU A 68 7.43 -3.67 -15.85
CA GLU A 68 6.39 -3.56 -16.88
C GLU A 68 5.04 -4.12 -16.42
N VAL A 69 5.05 -5.26 -15.70
CA VAL A 69 3.83 -5.88 -15.16
C VAL A 69 3.21 -5.00 -14.08
N LEU A 70 4.05 -4.48 -13.16
CA LEU A 70 3.60 -3.57 -12.12
C LEU A 70 3.04 -2.27 -12.70
N THR A 71 3.74 -1.69 -13.67
CA THR A 71 3.32 -0.43 -14.28
C THR A 71 1.91 -0.54 -14.87
N SER A 72 1.65 -1.59 -15.67
CA SER A 72 0.34 -1.82 -16.27
C SER A 72 -0.75 -2.03 -15.20
N ALA A 73 -0.51 -2.92 -14.23
CA ALA A 73 -1.49 -3.23 -13.20
C ALA A 73 -1.83 -2.03 -12.31
N LEU A 74 -0.81 -1.28 -11.87
CA LEU A 74 -0.96 -0.12 -10.99
C LEU A 74 -1.57 1.09 -11.72
N THR A 75 -1.25 1.28 -13.00
CA THR A 75 -1.90 2.33 -13.82
C THR A 75 -3.41 2.11 -13.88
N GLY A 76 -3.84 0.88 -14.20
CA GLY A 76 -5.27 0.53 -14.23
C GLY A 76 -5.93 0.60 -12.84
N LEU A 77 -5.18 0.33 -11.77
CA LEU A 77 -5.66 0.53 -10.40
C LEU A 77 -5.84 2.02 -10.08
N GLY A 78 -4.91 2.87 -10.51
CA GLY A 78 -4.98 4.33 -10.38
C GLY A 78 -6.19 4.94 -11.06
N GLN A 79 -6.50 4.51 -12.29
CA GLN A 79 -7.71 4.93 -13.02
C GLN A 79 -8.99 4.65 -12.22
N ARG A 80 -9.08 3.49 -11.56
CA ARG A 80 -10.22 3.15 -10.69
C ARG A 80 -10.24 4.00 -9.41
N HIS A 81 -9.08 4.34 -8.85
CA HIS A 81 -9.02 5.17 -7.65
C HIS A 81 -9.61 6.58 -7.88
N VAL A 82 -9.48 7.12 -9.10
CA VAL A 82 -10.16 8.36 -9.50
C VAL A 82 -11.68 8.22 -9.39
N THR A 83 -12.26 7.12 -9.88
CA THR A 83 -13.72 6.93 -9.85
C THR A 83 -14.25 6.73 -8.43
N TYR A 84 -13.38 6.35 -7.49
CA TYR A 84 -13.70 6.28 -6.06
C TYR A 84 -13.60 7.65 -5.36
N GLY A 85 -13.14 8.70 -6.05
CA GLY A 85 -12.94 10.03 -5.48
C GLY A 85 -11.64 10.17 -4.67
N VAL A 86 -10.68 9.26 -4.85
CA VAL A 86 -9.38 9.32 -4.19
C VAL A 86 -8.55 10.47 -4.78
N ARG A 87 -7.89 11.24 -3.92
CA ARG A 87 -7.03 12.38 -4.25
C ARG A 87 -5.59 12.08 -3.82
N PRO A 88 -4.59 12.80 -4.35
CA PRO A 88 -3.17 12.59 -4.01
C PRO A 88 -2.89 12.60 -2.51
N GLU A 89 -3.52 13.50 -1.76
CA GLU A 89 -3.41 13.60 -0.30
C GLU A 89 -3.80 12.30 0.45
N HIS A 90 -4.70 11.49 -0.11
CA HIS A 90 -5.11 10.23 0.52
C HIS A 90 -4.03 9.14 0.42
N TYR A 91 -3.15 9.19 -0.58
CA TYR A 91 -2.04 8.25 -0.70
C TYR A 91 -1.04 8.45 0.44
N LEU A 92 -0.74 9.70 0.81
CA LEU A 92 0.13 10.01 1.95
C LEU A 92 -0.42 9.43 3.27
N ILE A 93 -1.73 9.53 3.47
CA ILE A 93 -2.43 8.94 4.63
C ILE A 93 -2.28 7.42 4.64
N VAL A 94 -2.55 6.76 3.52
CA VAL A 94 -2.47 5.29 3.40
C VAL A 94 -1.04 4.80 3.61
N GLY A 95 -0.04 5.47 3.04
CA GLY A 95 1.37 5.13 3.21
C GLY A 95 1.81 5.20 4.66
N ALA A 96 1.49 6.29 5.36
CA ALA A 96 1.82 6.45 6.77
C ALA A 96 1.19 5.34 7.63
N VAL A 97 -0.10 5.04 7.44
CA VAL A 97 -0.79 3.97 8.18
C VAL A 97 -0.21 2.59 7.85
N LEU A 98 0.19 2.35 6.60
CA LEU A 98 0.79 1.08 6.19
C LEU A 98 2.14 0.85 6.89
N LEU A 99 3.03 1.84 6.87
CA LEU A 99 4.33 1.76 7.53
C LEU A 99 4.19 1.57 9.05
N GLU A 100 3.27 2.28 9.67
CA GLU A 100 2.96 2.10 11.09
C GLU A 100 2.40 0.70 11.38
N THR A 101 1.59 0.13 10.47
CA THR A 101 1.08 -1.24 10.65
C THR A 101 2.21 -2.26 10.56
N PHE A 102 3.19 -2.07 9.66
CA PHE A 102 4.40 -2.90 9.64
C PHE A 102 5.22 -2.76 10.92
N ALA A 103 5.41 -1.54 11.41
CA ALA A 103 6.14 -1.29 12.64
C ALA A 103 5.55 -2.06 13.83
N ASP A 104 4.22 -2.03 14.00
CA ASP A 104 3.54 -2.74 15.07
C ASP A 104 3.65 -4.27 14.94
N PHE A 105 3.53 -4.81 13.72
CA PHE A 105 3.55 -6.27 13.50
C PHE A 105 4.96 -6.88 13.56
N LEU A 106 5.97 -6.10 13.21
CA LEU A 106 7.37 -6.54 13.26
C LEU A 106 8.04 -6.20 14.59
N GLY A 107 7.51 -5.23 15.34
CA GLY A 107 8.01 -4.84 16.66
C GLY A 107 9.49 -4.45 16.59
N GLU A 108 10.31 -5.04 17.46
CA GLU A 108 11.77 -4.82 17.49
C GLU A 108 12.48 -5.23 16.18
N ARG A 109 11.85 -6.08 15.35
CA ARG A 109 12.39 -6.45 14.03
C ARG A 109 12.17 -5.37 12.97
N TRP A 110 11.35 -4.34 13.25
CA TRP A 110 11.18 -3.21 12.36
C TRP A 110 12.39 -2.28 12.43
N THR A 111 13.24 -2.35 11.41
CA THR A 111 14.48 -1.56 11.33
C THR A 111 14.28 -0.30 10.48
N PRO A 112 15.14 0.72 10.62
CA PRO A 112 15.15 1.87 9.72
C PRO A 112 15.27 1.46 8.24
N ALA A 113 16.07 0.43 7.94
CA ALA A 113 16.22 -0.08 6.58
C ALA A 113 14.91 -0.65 6.00
N TYR A 114 14.11 -1.35 6.82
CA TYR A 114 12.78 -1.80 6.40
C TYR A 114 11.82 -0.63 6.18
N HIS A 115 11.84 0.36 7.08
CA HIS A 115 11.03 1.56 6.91
C HIS A 115 11.33 2.26 5.59
N ASP A 116 12.61 2.54 5.32
CA ASP A 116 13.01 3.29 4.12
C ASP A 116 12.73 2.50 2.84
N ALA A 117 12.95 1.18 2.86
CA ALA A 117 12.61 0.31 1.73
C ALA A 117 11.11 0.33 1.41
N TRP A 118 10.24 0.23 2.43
CA TRP A 118 8.79 0.27 2.23
C TRP A 118 8.29 1.67 1.85
N ALA A 119 8.88 2.73 2.40
CA ALA A 119 8.55 4.10 2.04
C ALA A 119 8.85 4.37 0.56
N GLU A 120 10.04 3.99 0.10
CA GLU A 120 10.46 4.11 -1.30
C GLU A 120 9.57 3.28 -2.24
N ALA A 121 9.29 2.02 -1.87
CA ALA A 121 8.43 1.16 -2.67
C ALA A 121 6.99 1.69 -2.75
N TYR A 122 6.46 2.21 -1.64
CA TYR A 122 5.14 2.80 -1.59
C TYR A 122 5.06 4.07 -2.45
N GLU A 123 6.07 4.93 -2.39
CA GLU A 123 6.17 6.13 -3.23
C GLU A 123 6.19 5.78 -4.72
N ALA A 124 6.98 4.77 -5.12
CA ALA A 124 7.02 4.29 -6.49
C ALA A 124 5.66 3.76 -6.96
N VAL A 125 4.95 3.01 -6.11
CA VAL A 125 3.59 2.54 -6.40
C VAL A 125 2.63 3.72 -6.57
N CYS A 126 2.69 4.72 -5.68
CA CYS A 126 1.85 5.90 -5.75
C CYS A 126 2.09 6.71 -7.02
N ALA A 127 3.36 6.90 -7.41
CA ALA A 127 3.71 7.62 -8.63
C ALA A 127 3.05 7.00 -9.88
N ILE A 128 3.10 5.68 -10.00
CA ILE A 128 2.47 4.95 -11.13
C ILE A 128 0.94 5.08 -11.06
N MET A 129 0.35 4.90 -9.88
CA MET A 129 -1.11 5.04 -9.73
C MET A 129 -1.60 6.45 -10.05
N LEU A 130 -0.83 7.48 -9.66
CA LEU A 130 -1.16 8.88 -9.94
C LEU A 130 -1.03 9.23 -11.43
N GLN A 131 -0.04 8.66 -12.12
CA GLN A 131 0.03 8.74 -13.58
C GLN A 131 -1.22 8.15 -14.23
N GLY A 132 -1.65 6.96 -13.79
CA GLY A 132 -2.90 6.36 -14.26
C GLY A 132 -4.15 7.18 -13.90
N ALA A 133 -4.10 7.95 -12.82
CA ALA A 133 -5.16 8.86 -12.40
C ALA A 133 -5.23 10.16 -13.24
N ASN A 134 -4.35 10.34 -14.23
CA ASN A 134 -4.15 11.60 -14.95
C ASN A 134 -3.84 12.80 -14.03
N VAL A 135 -3.30 12.54 -12.84
CA VAL A 135 -2.78 13.59 -11.97
C VAL A 135 -1.34 13.86 -12.41
N PRO A 136 -0.98 15.09 -12.81
CA PRO A 136 0.40 15.41 -13.13
C PRO A 136 1.28 15.15 -11.90
N THR A 137 2.26 14.24 -12.00
CA THR A 137 3.36 14.18 -11.04
C THR A 137 4.13 15.50 -11.16
N ALA A 138 4.27 16.24 -10.06
CA ALA A 138 5.10 17.44 -10.05
C ALA A 138 6.52 17.06 -10.52
N ALA A 139 7.00 17.76 -11.54
CA ALA A 139 8.32 17.59 -12.12
C ALA A 139 9.43 18.05 -11.16
#